data_AF-A0A2C9KAL9-F1
#
_entry.id   AF-A0A2C9KAL9-F1
#
_cell.length_a   1.000
_cell.length_b   1.000
_cell.length_c   1.000
_cell.angle_alpha   90.00
_cell.angle_beta   90.00
_cell.angle_gamma   90.00
#
_symmetry.space_group_name_H-M   'P 1'
#
loop_
_entity.id
_entity.type
_entity.pdbx_description
1 polymer ?
#
loop_
_entity_poly.entity_id
_entity_poly.type
_entity_poly.pdbx_seq_one_letter_code
_entity_poly.pdbx_strand_id
1 'polypeptide(L)'
;MGTSLLLACIGLLSFVGQLVCDQYQQQQQHQQQQQQKQQQQLLLSSAAKEFVEKLYEYDSLRPKIVYSPYSIHRALTMTSLGARGLNAEEMKEVLCITSLGDSVHSLYRELTQEVLLPLGMK
;
A
#
# COMPACT_ATOMS: atom_id res chain seq x y z
N MET A 1 -6.08 -56.91 20.00
CA MET A 1 -5.82 -55.64 20.71
C MET A 1 -4.74 -54.75 20.07
N GLY A 2 -3.95 -55.19 19.06
CA GLY A 2 -2.80 -54.42 18.56
C GLY A 2 -3.00 -53.49 17.34
N THR A 3 -4.09 -53.61 16.59
CA THR A 3 -4.27 -52.84 15.33
C THR A 3 -4.72 -51.39 15.53
N SER A 4 -5.38 -51.07 16.65
CA SER A 4 -5.84 -49.71 16.97
C SER A 4 -4.71 -48.71 17.22
N LEU A 5 -3.58 -49.17 17.77
CA LEU A 5 -2.45 -48.29 18.11
C LEU A 5 -1.66 -47.85 16.86
N LEU A 6 -1.61 -48.72 15.84
CA LEU A 6 -0.84 -48.49 14.60
C LEU A 6 -1.53 -47.48 13.67
N LEU A 7 -2.87 -47.53 13.59
CA LEU A 7 -3.67 -46.54 12.85
C LEU A 7 -3.58 -45.14 13.46
N ALA A 8 -3.48 -45.03 14.78
CA ALA A 8 -3.31 -43.73 15.46
C ALA A 8 -1.96 -43.07 15.12
N CYS A 9 -0.87 -43.84 15.03
CA CYS A 9 0.45 -43.32 14.69
C CYS A 9 0.56 -42.80 13.25
N ILE A 10 -0.09 -43.46 12.29
CA ILE A 10 -0.10 -43.02 10.88
C ILE A 10 -0.93 -41.73 10.72
N GLY A 11 -2.06 -41.62 11.42
CA GLY A 11 -2.89 -40.40 11.42
C GLY A 11 -2.17 -39.18 11.98
N LEU A 12 -1.38 -39.35 13.06
CA LEU A 12 -0.60 -38.26 13.66
C LEU A 12 0.52 -37.75 12.76
N LEU A 13 1.23 -38.63 12.06
CA LEU A 13 2.30 -38.23 11.13
C LEU A 13 1.76 -37.45 9.93
N SER A 14 0.61 -37.87 9.39
CA SER A 14 -0.06 -37.17 8.28
C SER A 14 -0.56 -35.78 8.68
N PHE A 15 -1.13 -35.66 9.89
CA PHE A 15 -1.62 -34.37 10.41
C PHE A 15 -0.48 -33.37 10.66
N VAL A 16 0.65 -33.82 11.23
CA VAL A 16 1.83 -32.95 11.43
C VAL A 16 2.41 -32.48 10.09
N GLY A 17 2.47 -33.35 9.08
CA GLY A 17 2.92 -32.98 7.74
C GLY A 17 2.04 -31.91 7.07
N GLN A 18 0.71 -32.07 7.17
CA GLN A 18 -0.26 -31.10 6.64
C GLN A 18 -0.12 -29.74 7.34
N LEU A 19 -0.03 -29.72 8.67
CA LEU A 19 0.08 -28.49 9.47
C LEU A 19 1.36 -27.70 9.13
N VAL A 20 2.49 -28.39 8.95
CA VAL A 20 3.77 -27.75 8.58
C VAL A 20 3.70 -27.17 7.16
N CYS A 21 3.08 -27.88 6.22
CA CYS A 21 2.92 -27.41 4.84
C CYS A 21 2.03 -26.16 4.77
N ASP A 22 0.90 -26.17 5.49
CA ASP A 22 0.00 -25.01 5.61
C ASP A 22 0.72 -23.79 6.21
N GLN A 23 1.52 -24.00 7.26
CA GLN A 23 2.29 -22.93 7.90
C GLN A 23 3.37 -22.35 6.96
N TYR A 24 4.00 -23.21 6.15
CA TYR A 24 5.01 -22.80 5.17
C TYR A 24 4.40 -21.99 4.01
N GLN A 25 3.23 -22.40 3.52
CA GLN A 25 2.50 -21.66 2.49
C GLN A 25 2.03 -20.29 3.00
N GLN A 26 1.55 -20.19 4.24
CA GLN A 26 1.17 -18.92 4.85
C GLN A 26 2.34 -17.94 4.94
N GLN A 27 3.54 -18.41 5.32
CA GLN A 27 4.73 -17.55 5.38
C GLN A 27 5.13 -17.01 4.00
N GLN A 28 5.08 -17.83 2.96
CA GLN A 28 5.43 -17.38 1.60
C GLN A 28 4.47 -16.31 1.09
N GLN A 29 3.16 -16.47 1.35
CA GLN A 29 2.16 -15.48 0.97
C GLN A 29 2.39 -14.13 1.67
N HIS A 30 2.71 -14.15 2.97
CA HIS A 30 2.99 -12.91 3.72
C HIS A 30 4.21 -12.15 3.18
N GLN A 31 5.27 -12.86 2.79
CA GLN A 31 6.48 -12.25 2.21
C GLN A 31 6.19 -11.60 0.85
N GLN A 32 5.46 -12.29 -0.03
CA GLN A 32 5.08 -11.74 -1.34
C GLN A 32 4.20 -10.51 -1.20
N GLN A 33 3.24 -10.55 -0.27
CA GLN A 33 2.35 -9.41 -0.02
C GLN A 33 3.10 -8.19 0.53
N GLN A 34 4.07 -8.40 1.43
CA GLN A 34 4.90 -7.31 1.95
C GLN A 34 5.77 -6.67 0.86
N GLN A 35 6.35 -7.47 -0.04
CA GLN A 35 7.14 -6.95 -1.15
C GLN A 35 6.31 -6.10 -2.12
N GLN A 36 5.11 -6.57 -2.47
CA GLN A 36 4.19 -5.81 -3.33
C GLN A 36 3.81 -4.47 -2.69
N LYS A 37 3.51 -4.48 -1.40
CA LYS A 37 3.17 -3.27 -0.65
C LYS A 37 4.32 -2.26 -0.62
N GLN A 38 5.55 -2.73 -0.38
CA GLN A 38 6.73 -1.88 -0.43
C GLN A 38 6.95 -1.28 -1.82
N GLN A 39 6.79 -2.06 -2.89
CA GLN A 39 6.91 -1.54 -4.26
C GLN A 39 5.87 -0.45 -4.54
N GLN A 40 4.61 -0.67 -4.14
CA GLN A 40 3.54 0.32 -4.34
C GLN A 40 3.79 1.61 -3.52
N GLN A 41 4.29 1.48 -2.28
CA GLN A 41 4.68 2.63 -1.46
C GLN A 41 5.86 3.41 -2.06
N LEU A 42 6.84 2.71 -2.65
CA LEU A 42 7.97 3.33 -3.35
C LEU A 42 7.51 4.11 -4.58
N LEU A 43 6.63 3.53 -5.40
CA LEU A 43 6.05 4.21 -6.56
C LEU A 43 5.28 5.47 -6.13
N LEU A 44 4.50 5.37 -5.06
CA LEU A 44 3.76 6.51 -4.53
C LEU A 44 4.69 7.60 -3.99
N SER A 45 5.74 7.22 -3.27
CA SER A 45 6.75 8.16 -2.79
C SER A 45 7.48 8.84 -3.94
N SER A 46 7.75 8.12 -5.03
CA SER A 46 8.37 8.69 -6.23
C SER A 46 7.46 9.70 -6.89
N ALA A 47 6.19 9.35 -7.11
CA ALA A 47 5.18 10.23 -7.67
C ALA A 47 4.97 11.50 -6.82
N ALA A 48 4.81 11.32 -5.50
CA ALA A 48 4.67 12.42 -4.57
C ALA A 48 5.91 13.31 -4.58
N LYS A 49 7.12 12.74 -4.60
CA LYS A 49 8.36 13.52 -4.68
C LYS A 49 8.40 14.38 -5.93
N GLU A 50 8.10 13.81 -7.09
CA GLU A 50 8.10 14.53 -8.37
C GLU A 50 7.08 15.69 -8.37
N PHE A 51 5.86 15.45 -7.87
CA PHE A 51 4.86 16.50 -7.70
C PHE A 51 5.38 17.64 -6.81
N VAL A 52 6.02 17.31 -5.70
CA VAL A 52 6.53 18.28 -4.74
C VAL A 52 7.68 19.10 -5.31
N GLU A 53 8.58 18.49 -6.07
CA GLU A 53 9.63 19.19 -6.81
C GLU A 53 9.03 20.23 -7.76
N LYS A 54 8.04 19.83 -8.58
CA LYS A 54 7.31 20.76 -9.47
C LYS A 54 6.58 21.88 -8.70
N LEU A 55 5.99 21.56 -7.56
CA LEU A 55 5.29 22.54 -6.72
C LEU A 55 6.26 23.56 -6.12
N TYR A 56 7.45 23.14 -5.68
CA TYR A 56 8.48 24.04 -5.19
C TYR A 56 9.07 24.93 -6.29
N GLU A 57 9.27 24.39 -7.50
CA GLU A 57 9.71 25.19 -8.65
C GLU A 57 8.71 26.31 -8.96
N TYR A 58 7.41 25.99 -8.95
CA TYR A 58 6.34 26.98 -9.13
C TYR A 58 6.33 28.05 -8.02
N ASP A 59 6.68 27.66 -6.80
CA ASP A 59 6.66 28.53 -5.62
C ASP A 59 7.94 29.34 -5.39
N SER A 60 9.01 29.05 -6.13
CA SER A 60 10.36 29.60 -5.95
C SER A 60 10.47 31.14 -5.98
N LEU A 61 9.42 31.82 -6.48
CA LEU A 61 9.33 33.28 -6.57
C LEU A 61 8.56 33.92 -5.39
N ARG A 62 8.03 33.14 -4.44
CA ARG A 62 7.17 33.62 -3.35
C ARG A 62 7.90 33.65 -1.99
N PRO A 63 7.54 34.60 -1.09
CA PRO A 63 8.13 34.67 0.25
C PRO A 63 7.81 33.41 1.06
N LYS A 64 8.70 33.03 1.98
CA LYS A 64 8.70 31.80 2.80
C LYS A 64 7.30 31.20 3.04
N ILE A 65 6.90 30.25 2.21
CA ILE A 65 5.67 29.46 2.40
C ILE A 65 6.04 28.17 3.14
N VAL A 66 5.28 27.87 4.19
CA VAL A 66 5.31 26.56 4.86
C VAL A 66 4.02 25.84 4.54
N TYR A 67 4.12 24.68 3.92
CA TYR A 67 2.98 23.81 3.61
C TYR A 67 3.35 22.35 3.83
N SER A 68 2.34 21.50 3.97
CA SER A 68 2.50 20.04 4.01
C SER A 68 2.33 19.49 2.59
N PRO A 69 3.42 19.08 1.91
CA PRO A 69 3.32 18.61 0.53
C PRO A 69 2.52 17.30 0.45
N TYR A 70 2.66 16.44 1.48
CA TYR A 70 1.86 15.22 1.63
C TYR A 70 0.36 15.51 1.70
N SER A 71 -0.06 16.49 2.50
CA SER A 71 -1.48 16.81 2.67
C SER A 71 -2.10 17.33 1.37
N ILE A 72 -1.38 18.18 0.63
CA ILE A 72 -1.83 18.71 -0.66
C ILE A 72 -1.97 17.57 -1.66
N HIS A 73 -0.92 16.78 -1.83
CA HIS A 73 -0.90 15.69 -2.80
C HIS A 73 -1.99 14.66 -2.49
N ARG A 74 -2.13 14.21 -1.23
CA ARG A 74 -3.20 13.31 -0.80
C ARG A 74 -4.59 13.88 -1.05
N ALA A 75 -4.84 15.15 -0.70
CA ALA A 75 -6.13 15.78 -0.88
C ALA A 75 -6.53 15.80 -2.36
N LEU A 76 -5.62 16.23 -3.23
CA LEU A 76 -5.85 16.30 -4.67
C LEU A 76 -5.97 14.91 -5.32
N THR A 77 -5.20 13.92 -4.85
CA THR A 77 -5.40 12.52 -5.26
C THR A 77 -6.79 12.03 -4.86
N MET A 78 -7.28 12.33 -3.66
CA MET A 78 -8.67 11.96 -3.30
C MET A 78 -9.70 12.73 -4.14
N THR A 79 -9.43 13.97 -4.51
CA THR A 79 -10.29 14.74 -5.44
C THR A 79 -10.31 14.14 -6.84
N SER A 80 -9.18 13.62 -7.33
CA SER A 80 -9.11 13.01 -8.67
C SER A 80 -10.00 11.78 -8.82
N LEU A 81 -10.33 11.10 -7.70
CA LEU A 81 -11.32 10.00 -7.68
C LEU A 81 -12.73 10.46 -8.11
N GLY A 82 -13.07 11.73 -7.83
CA GLY A 82 -14.35 12.33 -8.22
C GLY A 82 -14.35 12.96 -9.61
N ALA A 83 -13.18 13.12 -10.24
CA ALA A 83 -13.05 13.70 -11.57
C ALA A 83 -13.47 12.70 -12.66
N ARG A 84 -13.81 13.20 -13.86
CA ARG A 84 -14.22 12.38 -15.01
C ARG A 84 -13.62 12.89 -16.30
N GLY A 85 -13.46 11.99 -17.28
CA GLY A 85 -12.95 12.30 -18.60
C GLY A 85 -11.58 12.98 -18.54
N LEU A 86 -11.39 14.00 -19.39
CA LEU A 86 -10.13 14.74 -19.51
C LEU A 86 -9.65 15.32 -18.17
N ASN A 87 -10.56 15.86 -17.36
CA ASN A 87 -10.19 16.41 -16.06
C ASN A 87 -9.57 15.37 -15.14
N ALA A 88 -10.00 14.10 -15.22
CA ALA A 88 -9.40 13.04 -14.42
C ALA A 88 -7.98 12.70 -14.91
N GLU A 89 -7.77 12.72 -16.23
CA GLU A 89 -6.47 12.46 -16.86
C GLU A 89 -5.47 13.57 -16.52
N GLU A 90 -5.85 14.83 -16.69
CA GLU A 90 -5.04 16.00 -16.34
C GLU A 90 -4.66 15.99 -14.85
N MET A 91 -5.60 15.68 -13.96
CA MET A 91 -5.31 15.57 -12.53
C MET A 91 -4.31 14.45 -12.24
N LYS A 92 -4.44 13.29 -12.88
CA LYS A 92 -3.51 12.17 -12.68
C LYS A 92 -2.10 12.51 -13.19
N GLU A 93 -2.00 13.24 -14.29
CA GLU A 93 -0.74 13.71 -14.86
C GLU A 93 -0.04 14.73 -13.95
N VAL A 94 -0.75 15.77 -13.51
CA VAL A 94 -0.20 16.80 -12.62
C VAL A 94 0.26 16.21 -11.29
N LEU A 95 -0.48 15.23 -10.76
CA LEU A 95 -0.15 14.56 -9.51
C LEU A 95 0.92 13.47 -9.66
N CYS A 96 1.40 13.21 -10.89
CA CYS A 96 2.38 12.16 -11.21
C CYS A 96 1.92 10.74 -10.82
N ILE A 97 0.61 10.48 -10.76
CA ILE A 97 0.03 9.20 -10.30
C ILE A 97 -0.45 8.29 -11.44
N THR A 98 -0.20 8.67 -12.70
CA THR A 98 -0.64 7.91 -13.88
C THR A 98 -0.18 6.45 -13.86
N SER A 99 1.03 6.17 -13.36
CA SER A 99 1.61 4.82 -13.27
C SER A 99 1.04 3.98 -12.12
N LEU A 100 0.37 4.59 -11.14
CA LEU A 100 -0.24 3.88 -10.01
C LEU A 100 -1.67 3.41 -10.29
N GLY A 101 -2.29 3.92 -11.37
CA GLY A 101 -3.66 3.56 -11.74
C GLY A 101 -4.69 3.93 -10.68
N ASP A 102 -5.81 3.20 -10.66
CA ASP A 102 -6.96 3.53 -9.80
C ASP A 102 -6.80 3.06 -8.34
N SER A 103 -5.74 2.29 -8.03
CA SER A 103 -5.46 1.79 -6.67
C SER A 103 -4.72 2.80 -5.80
N VAL A 104 -4.33 3.95 -6.35
CA VAL A 104 -3.62 5.01 -5.61
C VAL A 104 -4.40 5.52 -4.40
N HIS A 105 -5.73 5.58 -4.49
CA HIS A 105 -6.58 6.00 -3.39
C HIS A 105 -6.58 5.00 -2.23
N SER A 106 -6.55 3.70 -2.53
CA SER A 106 -6.38 2.66 -1.50
C SER A 106 -4.99 2.71 -0.86
N LEU A 107 -3.94 2.99 -1.63
CA LEU A 107 -2.59 3.15 -1.09
C LEU A 107 -2.50 4.31 -0.09
N TYR A 108 -3.11 5.45 -0.40
CA TYR A 108 -3.21 6.55 0.57
C TYR A 108 -4.01 6.17 1.81
N ARG A 109 -5.09 5.40 1.66
CA ARG A 109 -5.89 4.93 2.79
C ARG A 109 -5.07 4.03 3.70
N GLU A 110 -4.35 3.07 3.15
CA GLU A 110 -3.47 2.16 3.90
C GLU A 110 -2.35 2.92 4.60
N LEU A 111 -1.64 3.81 3.89
CA LEU A 111 -0.60 4.64 4.50
C LEU A 111 -1.14 5.55 5.61
N THR A 112 -2.35 6.08 5.45
CA THR A 112 -3.00 6.85 6.52
C THR A 112 -3.23 5.96 7.74
N GLN A 113 -3.66 4.71 7.54
CA GLN A 113 -3.88 3.76 8.63
C GLN A 113 -2.57 3.34 9.32
N GLU A 114 -1.48 3.20 8.57
CA GLU A 114 -0.17 2.83 9.12
C GLU A 114 0.57 3.97 9.82
N VAL A 115 0.47 5.19 9.30
CA VAL A 115 1.30 6.31 9.77
C VAL A 115 0.53 7.22 10.71
N LEU A 116 -0.76 7.45 10.47
CA LEU A 116 -1.57 8.43 11.21
C LEU A 116 -2.44 7.81 12.30
N LEU A 117 -2.92 6.58 12.14
CA LEU A 117 -3.76 5.91 13.16
C LEU A 117 -3.04 5.24 14.34
N PRO A 118 -1.74 4.87 14.31
CA PRO A 118 -1.05 4.42 15.52
C PRO A 118 -0.93 5.51 16.59
N LEU A 119 -1.20 6.78 16.23
CA LEU A 119 -1.14 7.95 17.12
C LEU A 119 -2.41 8.18 17.94
N GLY A 120 -3.35 7.23 17.97
CA GLY A 120 -4.41 7.20 19.00
C GLY A 120 -5.52 8.24 18.84
N MET A 121 -6.03 8.46 17.63
CA MET A 121 -7.30 9.15 17.42
C MET A 121 -8.34 8.17 16.86
N LYS A 122 -9.17 7.64 17.76
CA LYS A 122 -10.44 6.98 17.47
C LYS A 122 -11.58 7.99 17.56
#